data_AF-A0AAX2QYV2-F1
#
_entry.id   AF-A0AAX2QYV2-F1
#
_cell.length_a   1.000
_cell.length_b   1.000
_cell.length_c   1.000
_cell.angle_alpha   90.00
_cell.angle_beta   90.00
_cell.angle_gamma   90.00
#
_symmetry.space_group_name_H-M   'P 1'
#
loop_
_entity.id
_entity.type
_entity.pdbx_description
1 polymer ?
#
loop_
_entity_poly.entity_id
_entity_poly.type
_entity_poly.pdbx_seq_one_letter_code
_entity_poly.pdbx_strand_id
1 'polypeptide(L)'
;MKEKIIAYLSGPRPYREGIALYEEYGLNLMLKATFRRNTETDLLRATLMEELRKLAGISETAFRTMQRKAVDSPHISSASIVVGEIKAEETAVNVPVTPVVENVIRFRDRFPFLNSPDCPDVLKILVADMFTAYDLYLKTFRELGELPDDVELEQAFAIAKTTVENYLEDRSIWEELEYYRDNHVLLGKHPRIAVSLASDELSNKSDLEVMNIRKNAASNVSKWKKKLETVEGEEERAKALAAVDKWESMKSAAEKELENRKKN
;
A
#
# COMPACT_ATOMS: atom_id res chain seq x y z
N MET A 1 -36.46 -8.34 -19.78
CA MET A 1 -36.17 -8.13 -18.33
C MET A 1 -35.32 -9.26 -17.77
N LYS A 2 -35.86 -10.48 -17.56
CA LYS A 2 -35.14 -11.59 -16.92
C LYS A 2 -33.89 -12.06 -17.68
N GLU A 3 -33.93 -12.10 -19.01
CA GLU A 3 -32.80 -12.53 -19.84
C GLU A 3 -31.57 -11.63 -19.72
N LYS A 4 -31.74 -10.30 -19.63
CA LYS A 4 -30.64 -9.35 -19.43
C LYS A 4 -29.97 -9.56 -18.07
N ILE A 5 -30.77 -9.80 -17.03
CA ILE A 5 -30.26 -10.08 -15.68
C ILE A 5 -29.56 -11.44 -15.65
N ILE A 6 -30.11 -12.48 -16.28
CA ILE A 6 -29.47 -13.80 -16.38
C ILE A 6 -28.15 -13.71 -17.15
N ALA A 7 -28.10 -12.98 -18.27
CA ALA A 7 -26.88 -12.76 -19.04
C ALA A 7 -25.81 -12.07 -18.19
N TYR A 8 -26.17 -11.02 -17.46
CA TYR A 8 -25.28 -10.35 -16.51
C TYR A 8 -24.79 -11.30 -15.40
N LEU A 9 -25.71 -12.06 -14.77
CA LEU A 9 -25.39 -13.00 -13.70
C LEU A 9 -24.48 -14.16 -14.16
N SER A 10 -24.61 -14.58 -15.42
CA SER A 10 -23.75 -15.58 -16.06
C SER A 10 -22.41 -15.03 -16.56
N GLY A 11 -22.26 -13.70 -16.61
CA GLY A 11 -21.13 -13.01 -17.21
C GLY A 11 -20.11 -12.44 -16.21
N PRO A 12 -19.38 -11.38 -16.60
CA PRO A 12 -18.31 -10.78 -15.79
C PRO A 12 -18.79 -10.05 -14.53
N ARG A 13 -20.09 -9.73 -14.45
CA ARG A 13 -20.76 -9.06 -13.32
C ARG A 13 -20.08 -7.76 -12.85
N PRO A 14 -19.78 -6.79 -13.74
CA PRO A 14 -19.25 -5.50 -13.32
C PRO A 14 -20.31 -4.73 -12.52
N TYR A 15 -19.94 -4.25 -11.34
CA TYR A 15 -20.86 -3.66 -10.36
C TYR A 15 -21.73 -2.53 -10.94
N ARG A 16 -21.13 -1.65 -11.76
CA ARG A 16 -21.83 -0.53 -12.41
C ARG A 16 -22.96 -0.98 -13.35
N GLU A 17 -22.78 -2.06 -14.11
CA GLU A 17 -23.84 -2.59 -14.99
C GLU A 17 -24.94 -3.27 -14.16
N GLY A 18 -24.59 -3.92 -13.05
CA GLY A 18 -25.57 -4.46 -12.11
C GLY A 18 -26.46 -3.37 -11.50
N ILE A 19 -25.89 -2.21 -11.15
CA ILE A 19 -26.67 -1.06 -10.66
C ILE A 19 -27.62 -0.58 -11.74
N ALA A 20 -27.18 -0.45 -12.99
CA ALA A 20 -28.05 -0.03 -14.09
C ALA A 20 -29.23 -1.01 -14.28
N LEU A 21 -28.98 -2.32 -14.21
CA LEU A 21 -30.03 -3.34 -14.27
C LEU A 21 -30.99 -3.26 -13.07
N TYR A 22 -30.49 -2.98 -11.88
CA TYR A 22 -31.33 -2.82 -10.69
C TYR A 22 -32.09 -1.48 -10.69
N GLU A 23 -31.53 -0.44 -11.30
CA GLU A 23 -32.22 0.84 -11.48
C GLU A 23 -33.37 0.72 -12.48
N GLU A 24 -33.16 -0.04 -13.57
CA GLU A 24 -34.17 -0.32 -14.60
C GLU A 24 -35.28 -1.26 -14.09
N TYR A 25 -34.93 -2.31 -13.34
CA TYR A 25 -35.87 -3.40 -13.01
C TYR A 25 -36.16 -3.60 -11.52
N GLY A 26 -35.39 -2.99 -10.63
CA GLY A 26 -35.54 -3.12 -9.18
C GLY A 26 -36.74 -2.34 -8.64
N LEU A 27 -37.33 -2.85 -7.56
CA LEU A 27 -38.52 -2.27 -6.94
C LEU A 27 -38.18 -1.40 -5.71
N ASN A 28 -37.05 -1.68 -5.04
CA ASN A 28 -36.71 -1.02 -3.78
C ASN A 28 -36.00 0.33 -4.03
N LEU A 29 -36.73 1.42 -3.81
CA LEU A 29 -36.23 2.78 -3.99
C LEU A 29 -35.08 3.14 -3.04
N MET A 30 -35.08 2.60 -1.82
CA MET A 30 -34.00 2.81 -0.85
C MET A 30 -32.72 2.15 -1.36
N LEU A 31 -32.79 0.89 -1.80
CA LEU A 31 -31.62 0.20 -2.37
C LEU A 31 -31.10 0.89 -3.63
N LYS A 32 -31.97 1.40 -4.50
CA LYS A 32 -31.54 2.26 -5.64
C LYS A 32 -30.79 3.52 -5.18
N ALA A 33 -31.18 4.14 -4.07
CA ALA A 33 -30.46 5.28 -3.52
C ALA A 33 -29.14 4.86 -2.87
N THR A 34 -29.13 3.74 -2.14
CA THR A 34 -27.95 3.18 -1.48
C THR A 34 -26.86 2.82 -2.49
N PHE A 35 -27.19 2.11 -3.57
CA PHE A 35 -26.21 1.72 -4.59
C PHE A 35 -25.64 2.92 -5.37
N ARG A 36 -26.38 4.02 -5.50
CA ARG A 36 -25.90 5.24 -6.19
C ARG A 36 -25.00 6.11 -5.33
N ARG A 37 -25.25 6.18 -4.02
CA ARG A 37 -24.57 7.10 -3.10
C ARG A 37 -23.34 6.49 -2.44
N ASN A 38 -23.33 5.17 -2.26
CA ASN A 38 -22.27 4.50 -1.53
C ASN A 38 -21.21 3.98 -2.49
N THR A 39 -19.95 4.04 -2.05
CA THR A 39 -18.82 3.40 -2.74
C THR A 39 -19.01 1.88 -2.79
N GLU A 40 -18.46 1.24 -3.82
CA GLU A 40 -18.50 -0.22 -3.94
C GLU A 40 -17.86 -0.88 -2.72
N THR A 41 -18.60 -1.78 -2.09
CA THR A 41 -18.13 -2.64 -1.00
C THR A 41 -18.61 -4.06 -1.24
N ASP A 42 -17.93 -5.05 -0.69
CA ASP A 42 -18.30 -6.46 -0.87
C ASP A 42 -19.71 -6.76 -0.40
N LEU A 43 -20.14 -6.13 0.70
CA LEU A 43 -21.50 -6.25 1.22
C LEU A 43 -22.54 -5.72 0.22
N LEU A 44 -22.31 -4.56 -0.38
CA LEU A 44 -23.23 -3.97 -1.36
C LEU A 44 -23.25 -4.78 -2.66
N ARG A 45 -22.10 -5.30 -3.07
CA ARG A 45 -21.98 -6.18 -4.23
C ARG A 45 -22.76 -7.48 -4.03
N ALA A 46 -22.63 -8.12 -2.86
CA ALA A 46 -23.40 -9.30 -2.51
C ALA A 46 -24.92 -9.00 -2.45
N THR A 47 -25.30 -7.87 -1.85
CA THR A 47 -26.70 -7.43 -1.76
C THR A 47 -27.30 -7.20 -3.15
N LEU A 48 -26.58 -6.52 -4.05
CA LEU A 48 -27.00 -6.27 -5.42
C LEU A 48 -27.17 -7.58 -6.20
N MET A 49 -26.23 -8.52 -6.06
CA MET A 49 -26.32 -9.84 -6.72
C MET A 49 -27.52 -10.64 -6.25
N GLU A 50 -27.78 -10.65 -4.95
CA GLU A 50 -28.92 -11.35 -4.36
C GLU A 50 -30.25 -10.77 -4.83
N GLU A 51 -30.35 -9.45 -4.92
CA GLU A 51 -31.54 -8.77 -5.44
C GLU A 51 -31.77 -9.02 -6.94
N LEU A 52 -30.71 -8.99 -7.75
CA LEU A 52 -30.79 -9.34 -9.17
C LEU A 52 -31.15 -10.82 -9.38
N ARG A 53 -30.63 -11.73 -8.55
CA ARG A 53 -30.99 -13.16 -8.56
C ARG A 53 -32.49 -13.35 -8.30
N LYS A 54 -33.04 -12.68 -7.29
CA LYS A 54 -34.48 -12.71 -6.97
C LYS A 54 -35.32 -12.17 -8.14
N LEU A 55 -34.92 -11.05 -8.76
CA LEU A 55 -35.61 -10.47 -9.91
C LEU A 55 -35.58 -11.40 -11.14
N ALA A 56 -34.51 -12.15 -11.33
CA ALA A 56 -34.40 -13.17 -12.37
C ALA A 56 -35.18 -14.46 -12.06
N GLY A 57 -35.59 -14.68 -10.79
CA GLY A 57 -36.30 -15.87 -10.35
C GLY A 57 -35.43 -17.14 -10.29
N ILE A 58 -34.11 -16.97 -10.15
CA ILE A 58 -33.15 -18.08 -10.10
C ILE A 58 -32.99 -18.51 -8.64
N SER A 59 -32.96 -19.80 -8.31
CA SER A 59 -32.66 -20.26 -6.95
C SER A 59 -31.21 -20.01 -6.57
N GLU A 60 -30.88 -19.92 -5.28
CA GLU A 60 -29.48 -19.76 -4.84
C GLU A 60 -28.60 -20.92 -5.33
N THR A 61 -29.14 -22.14 -5.32
CA THR A 61 -28.48 -23.34 -5.82
C THR A 61 -28.18 -23.24 -7.32
N ALA A 62 -29.15 -22.79 -8.12
CA ALA A 62 -28.97 -22.61 -9.56
C ALA A 62 -28.01 -21.45 -9.90
N PHE A 63 -27.95 -20.42 -9.06
CA PHE A 63 -26.99 -19.34 -9.21
C PHE A 63 -25.55 -19.79 -8.91
N ARG A 64 -25.34 -20.62 -7.88
CA ARG A 64 -24.01 -21.16 -7.54
C ARG A 64 -23.46 -22.12 -8.59
N THR A 65 -24.33 -22.89 -9.25
CA THR A 65 -23.92 -23.87 -10.29
C THR A 65 -23.90 -23.29 -11.71
N MET A 66 -24.23 -22.01 -11.88
CA MET A 66 -24.26 -21.36 -13.18
C MET A 66 -22.85 -21.25 -13.79
N GLN A 67 -22.71 -21.67 -15.06
CA GLN A 67 -21.44 -21.57 -15.79
C GLN A 67 -21.08 -20.10 -16.03
N ARG A 68 -19.87 -19.70 -15.60
CA ARG A 68 -19.34 -18.35 -15.80
C ARG A 68 -18.77 -18.21 -17.19
N LYS A 69 -19.28 -17.28 -17.98
CA LYS A 69 -18.64 -16.85 -19.22
C LYS A 69 -17.59 -15.77 -18.89
N ALA A 70 -16.33 -16.05 -19.20
CA ALA A 70 -15.24 -15.08 -19.07
C ALA A 70 -15.41 -13.95 -20.10
N VAL A 71 -14.75 -12.81 -19.86
CA VAL A 71 -14.67 -11.71 -20.82
C VAL A 71 -13.91 -12.19 -22.06
N ASP A 72 -14.51 -12.11 -23.25
CA ASP A 72 -13.75 -12.13 -24.50
C ASP A 72 -12.99 -10.81 -24.62
N SER A 73 -11.71 -10.81 -24.21
CA SER A 73 -10.81 -9.69 -24.47
C SER A 73 -10.39 -9.72 -25.94
N PRO A 74 -10.42 -8.59 -26.67
CA PRO A 74 -9.78 -8.50 -27.97
C PRO A 74 -8.27 -8.74 -27.81
N HIS A 75 -7.75 -9.72 -28.56
CA HIS A 75 -6.36 -10.14 -28.62
C HIS A 75 -5.40 -8.95 -28.73
N ILE A 76 -4.57 -8.74 -27.70
CA ILE A 76 -3.28 -8.09 -27.86
C ILE A 76 -2.24 -9.21 -27.75
N SER A 77 -1.59 -9.48 -28.87
CA SER A 77 -0.47 -10.40 -28.99
C SER A 77 0.67 -9.97 -28.06
N SER A 78 0.93 -10.77 -27.03
CA SER A 78 2.10 -10.63 -26.17
C SER A 78 2.93 -11.89 -26.29
N ALA A 79 4.13 -11.72 -26.81
CA ALA A 79 5.12 -12.76 -27.07
C ALA A 79 5.43 -13.61 -25.83
N SER A 80 5.66 -14.89 -26.07
CA SER A 80 6.12 -15.88 -25.09
C SER A 80 7.37 -15.41 -24.34
N ILE A 81 7.32 -15.52 -23.01
CA ILE A 81 8.51 -15.76 -22.20
C ILE A 81 8.32 -17.13 -21.55
N VAL A 82 9.16 -18.06 -22.00
CA VAL A 82 9.31 -19.41 -21.46
C VAL A 82 10.04 -19.31 -20.12
N VAL A 83 9.45 -19.82 -19.04
CA VAL A 83 10.18 -20.17 -17.81
C VAL A 83 9.81 -21.60 -17.46
N GLY A 84 10.86 -22.40 -17.24
CA GLY A 84 10.85 -23.85 -17.30
C GLY A 84 10.18 -24.56 -16.13
N GLU A 85 9.88 -25.83 -16.40
CA GLU A 85 9.29 -26.82 -15.51
C GLU A 85 10.08 -26.99 -14.21
N ILE A 86 9.37 -27.02 -13.08
CA ILE A 86 9.81 -27.69 -11.87
C ILE A 86 8.71 -28.69 -11.51
N LYS A 87 9.04 -29.99 -11.61
CA LYS A 87 8.23 -31.10 -11.09
C LYS A 87 8.47 -31.22 -9.58
N ALA A 88 7.40 -31.29 -8.80
CA ALA A 88 7.42 -31.91 -7.47
C ALA A 88 6.01 -32.47 -7.14
N GLU A 89 6.01 -33.71 -6.67
CA GLU A 89 4.88 -34.57 -6.33
C GLU A 89 4.03 -34.10 -5.13
N GLU A 90 2.83 -34.68 -5.08
CA GLU A 90 1.75 -34.65 -4.07
C GLU A 90 2.21 -34.45 -2.61
N THR A 91 1.56 -33.59 -1.84
CA THR A 91 0.29 -33.94 -1.15
C THR A 91 -0.44 -32.67 -0.71
N ALA A 92 -1.63 -32.40 -1.27
CA ALA A 92 -2.43 -31.22 -0.94
C ALA A 92 -3.79 -31.61 -0.36
N VAL A 93 -4.00 -31.23 0.90
CA VAL A 93 -5.33 -31.10 1.51
C VAL A 93 -6.10 -30.05 0.71
N ASN A 94 -7.18 -30.48 0.07
CA ASN A 94 -8.00 -29.67 -0.83
C ASN A 94 -8.87 -28.68 -0.04
N VAL A 95 -8.36 -27.47 0.17
CA VAL A 95 -9.21 -26.29 0.40
C VAL A 95 -9.39 -25.62 -0.97
N PRO A 96 -10.62 -25.57 -1.53
CA PRO A 96 -10.84 -24.93 -2.83
C PRO A 96 -10.71 -23.42 -2.66
N VAL A 97 -9.52 -22.89 -2.91
CA VAL A 97 -9.31 -21.46 -3.14
C VAL A 97 -9.92 -21.14 -4.49
N THR A 98 -11.18 -20.71 -4.49
CA THR A 98 -11.79 -20.09 -5.66
C THR A 98 -10.92 -18.90 -6.07
N PRO A 99 -10.51 -18.77 -7.35
CA PRO A 99 -9.81 -17.57 -7.79
C PRO A 99 -10.81 -16.41 -7.74
N VAL A 100 -10.70 -15.62 -6.68
CA VAL A 100 -11.32 -14.31 -6.58
C VAL A 100 -10.63 -13.49 -7.66
N VAL A 101 -11.28 -13.34 -8.81
CA VAL A 101 -10.93 -12.27 -9.74
C VAL A 101 -11.44 -11.00 -9.07
N GLU A 102 -10.69 -10.54 -8.06
CA GLU A 102 -10.73 -9.16 -7.62
C GLU A 102 -10.57 -8.35 -8.90
N ASN A 103 -11.47 -7.41 -9.13
CA ASN A 103 -11.17 -6.34 -10.07
C ASN A 103 -9.95 -5.65 -9.48
N VAL A 104 -8.74 -6.13 -9.81
CA VAL A 104 -7.49 -5.55 -9.39
C VAL A 104 -7.50 -4.20 -10.07
N ILE A 105 -8.03 -3.18 -9.37
CA ILE A 105 -7.74 -1.79 -9.66
C ILE A 105 -6.22 -1.82 -9.75
N ARG A 106 -5.68 -1.68 -10.96
CA ARG A 106 -4.25 -1.79 -11.12
C ARG A 106 -3.68 -0.74 -10.19
N PHE A 107 -2.64 -1.07 -9.44
CA PHE A 107 -2.10 -0.15 -8.44
C PHE A 107 -1.89 1.27 -9.00
N ARG A 108 -1.52 1.34 -10.29
CA ARG A 108 -1.40 2.57 -11.08
C ARG A 108 -2.71 3.32 -11.37
N ASP A 109 -3.84 2.63 -11.44
CA ASP A 109 -5.17 3.23 -11.56
C ASP A 109 -5.60 3.87 -10.22
N ARG A 110 -5.17 3.32 -9.07
CA ARG A 110 -5.38 3.92 -7.74
C ARG A 110 -4.48 5.12 -7.49
N PHE A 111 -3.28 5.11 -8.09
CA PHE A 111 -2.30 6.19 -8.01
C PHE A 111 -1.88 6.68 -9.40
N PRO A 112 -2.75 7.43 -10.11
CA PRO A 112 -2.49 7.89 -11.48
C PRO A 112 -1.23 8.74 -11.60
N PHE A 113 -0.86 9.47 -10.53
CA PHE A 113 0.32 10.31 -10.49
C PHE A 113 1.60 9.52 -10.75
N LEU A 114 1.66 8.21 -10.47
CA LEU A 114 2.83 7.38 -10.74
C LEU A 114 3.16 7.24 -12.24
N ASN A 115 2.20 7.53 -13.13
CA ASN A 115 2.43 7.57 -14.57
C ASN A 115 2.80 8.97 -15.08
N SER A 116 2.74 9.99 -14.22
CA SER A 116 3.10 11.36 -14.56
C SER A 116 4.63 11.55 -14.55
N PRO A 117 5.19 12.31 -15.51
CA PRO A 117 6.60 12.70 -15.46
C PRO A 117 6.91 13.60 -14.25
N ASP A 118 5.92 14.32 -13.72
CA ASP A 118 6.07 15.23 -12.57
C ASP A 118 6.01 14.52 -11.21
N CYS A 119 5.95 13.18 -11.20
CA CYS A 119 5.92 12.40 -9.97
C CYS A 119 7.27 12.43 -9.25
N PRO A 120 7.33 12.84 -7.97
CA PRO A 120 8.52 12.76 -7.15
C PRO A 120 9.13 11.36 -7.16
N ASP A 121 10.44 11.26 -7.38
CA ASP A 121 11.15 9.98 -7.44
C ASP A 121 11.12 9.25 -6.10
N VAL A 122 11.06 10.00 -4.98
CA VAL A 122 10.89 9.43 -3.64
C VAL A 122 9.62 8.57 -3.53
N LEU A 123 8.52 8.95 -4.18
CA LEU A 123 7.27 8.17 -4.17
C LEU A 123 7.41 6.90 -5.00
N LYS A 124 8.15 6.93 -6.11
CA LYS A 124 8.41 5.73 -6.93
C LYS A 124 9.26 4.72 -6.17
N ILE A 125 10.28 5.21 -5.44
CA ILE A 125 11.11 4.38 -4.56
C ILE A 125 10.26 3.77 -3.45
N LEU A 126 9.40 4.57 -2.81
CA LEU A 126 8.50 4.05 -1.76
C LEU A 126 7.56 2.97 -2.27
N VAL A 127 7.02 3.11 -3.48
CA VAL A 127 6.19 2.06 -4.08
C VAL A 127 7.00 0.76 -4.25
N ALA A 128 8.29 0.83 -4.60
CA ALA A 128 9.14 -0.35 -4.68
C ALA A 128 9.40 -0.95 -3.28
N ASP A 129 9.66 -0.11 -2.28
CA ASP A 129 9.83 -0.54 -0.89
C ASP A 129 8.53 -1.18 -0.34
N MET A 130 7.36 -0.64 -0.70
CA MET A 130 6.04 -1.17 -0.31
C MET A 130 5.81 -2.58 -0.83
N PHE A 131 6.08 -2.85 -2.13
CA PHE A 131 5.99 -4.21 -2.65
C PHE A 131 6.92 -5.17 -1.91
N THR A 132 8.14 -4.73 -1.60
CA THR A 132 9.12 -5.52 -0.86
C THR A 132 8.64 -5.82 0.56
N ALA A 133 8.12 -4.82 1.27
CA ALA A 133 7.58 -4.96 2.62
C ALA A 133 6.36 -5.88 2.65
N TYR A 134 5.47 -5.75 1.66
CA TYR A 134 4.28 -6.60 1.54
C TYR A 134 4.64 -8.07 1.25
N ASP A 135 5.57 -8.32 0.33
CA ASP A 135 6.05 -9.67 0.01
C ASP A 135 6.72 -10.32 1.23
N LEU A 136 7.53 -9.54 1.96
CA LEU A 136 8.18 -10.01 3.19
C LEU A 136 7.16 -10.28 4.30
N TYR A 137 6.17 -9.41 4.48
CA TYR A 137 5.06 -9.63 5.41
C TYR A 137 4.32 -10.93 5.12
N LEU A 138 3.95 -11.17 3.86
CA LEU A 138 3.25 -12.42 3.49
C LEU A 138 4.10 -13.65 3.74
N LYS A 139 5.40 -13.56 3.45
CA LYS A 139 6.36 -14.64 3.71
C LYS A 139 6.45 -14.94 5.19
N THR A 140 6.74 -13.95 6.02
CA THR A 140 6.91 -14.15 7.47
C THR A 140 5.60 -14.50 8.17
N PHE A 141 4.46 -14.03 7.66
CA PHE A 141 3.13 -14.40 8.17
C PHE A 141 2.83 -15.88 7.90
N ARG A 142 3.19 -16.41 6.72
CA ARG A 142 3.09 -17.85 6.44
C ARG A 142 4.04 -18.66 7.32
N GLU A 143 5.30 -18.23 7.41
CA GLU A 143 6.30 -18.87 8.28
C GLU A 143 5.78 -18.95 9.72
N LEU A 144 5.21 -17.87 10.25
CA LEU A 144 4.61 -17.83 11.58
C LEU A 144 3.44 -18.81 11.75
N GLY A 145 2.62 -18.99 10.70
CA GLY A 145 1.49 -19.92 10.71
C GLY A 145 1.88 -21.39 10.54
N GLU A 146 3.07 -21.66 10.00
CA GLU A 146 3.63 -23.00 9.81
C GLU A 146 4.58 -23.42 10.95
N LEU A 147 4.83 -22.55 11.93
CA LEU A 147 5.69 -22.88 13.08
C LEU A 147 5.07 -24.04 13.87
N PRO A 148 5.85 -25.09 14.19
CA PRO A 148 5.40 -26.16 15.05
C PRO A 148 5.28 -25.68 16.50
N ASP A 149 4.42 -26.34 17.28
CA ASP A 149 4.11 -25.96 18.67
C ASP A 149 5.33 -26.00 19.62
N ASP A 150 6.41 -26.69 19.23
CA ASP A 150 7.64 -26.87 20.00
C ASP A 150 8.77 -25.91 19.62
N VAL A 151 8.50 -24.90 18.78
CA VAL A 151 9.50 -23.90 18.41
C VAL A 151 9.96 -23.04 19.59
N GLU A 152 11.23 -22.68 19.56
CA GLU A 152 11.83 -21.75 20.52
C GLU A 152 11.13 -20.38 20.47
N LEU A 153 10.73 -19.88 21.65
CA LEU A 153 9.98 -18.63 21.80
C LEU A 153 10.71 -17.44 21.15
N GLU A 154 12.04 -17.41 21.19
CA GLU A 154 12.85 -16.36 20.56
C GLU A 154 12.70 -16.35 19.04
N GLN A 155 12.63 -17.52 18.41
CA GLN A 155 12.47 -17.64 16.96
C GLN A 155 11.06 -17.22 16.52
N ALA A 156 10.03 -17.68 17.22
CA ALA A 156 8.65 -17.25 16.97
C ALA A 156 8.49 -15.74 17.15
N PHE A 157 9.09 -15.17 18.19
CA PHE A 157 9.08 -13.73 18.44
C PHE A 157 9.80 -12.96 17.34
N ALA A 158 10.96 -13.42 16.86
CA ALA A 158 11.70 -12.76 15.79
C ALA A 158 10.89 -12.70 14.48
N ILE A 159 10.22 -13.79 14.11
CA ILE A 159 9.36 -13.86 12.92
C ILE A 159 8.13 -12.96 13.10
N ALA A 160 7.48 -13.01 14.26
CA ALA A 160 6.34 -12.15 14.59
C ALA A 160 6.72 -10.66 14.55
N LYS A 161 7.86 -10.29 15.14
CA LYS A 161 8.40 -8.93 15.11
C LYS A 161 8.62 -8.46 13.67
N THR A 162 9.31 -9.26 12.86
CA THR A 162 9.57 -8.94 11.45
C THR A 162 8.26 -8.76 10.67
N THR A 163 7.26 -9.61 10.94
CA THR A 163 5.93 -9.52 10.30
C THR A 163 5.24 -8.19 10.64
N VAL A 164 5.26 -7.80 11.92
CA VAL A 164 4.66 -6.55 12.39
C VAL A 164 5.41 -5.34 11.83
N GLU A 165 6.74 -5.34 11.84
CA GLU A 165 7.55 -4.24 11.31
C GLU A 165 7.26 -4.01 9.83
N ASN A 166 7.21 -5.06 9.01
CA ASN A 166 6.89 -4.92 7.58
C ASN A 166 5.45 -4.47 7.32
N TYR A 167 4.49 -4.93 8.13
CA TYR A 167 3.11 -4.45 8.05
C TYR A 167 2.99 -2.96 8.37
N LEU A 168 3.69 -2.49 9.42
CA LEU A 168 3.70 -1.07 9.79
C LEU A 168 4.40 -0.22 8.73
N GLU A 169 5.49 -0.71 8.15
CA GLU A 169 6.20 -0.04 7.05
C GLU A 169 5.26 0.13 5.84
N ASP A 170 4.66 -0.96 5.35
CA ASP A 170 3.70 -0.94 4.24
C ASP A 170 2.58 0.08 4.51
N ARG A 171 1.98 0.05 5.70
CA ARG A 171 0.92 0.99 6.09
C ARG A 171 1.39 2.44 6.09
N SER A 172 2.59 2.70 6.58
CA SER A 172 3.16 4.06 6.60
C SER A 172 3.41 4.59 5.18
N ILE A 173 3.79 3.73 4.25
CA ILE A 173 3.95 4.08 2.83
C ILE A 173 2.59 4.37 2.19
N TRP A 174 1.58 3.54 2.48
CA TRP A 174 0.22 3.75 2.01
C TRP A 174 -0.35 5.11 2.43
N GLU A 175 -0.14 5.53 3.69
CA GLU A 175 -0.57 6.84 4.18
C GLU A 175 0.02 8.00 3.37
N GLU A 176 1.30 7.91 3.03
CA GLU A 176 1.99 8.93 2.20
C GLU A 176 1.43 8.99 0.78
N LEU A 177 1.21 7.82 0.16
CA LEU A 177 0.67 7.73 -1.20
C LEU A 177 -0.76 8.26 -1.30
N GLU A 178 -1.59 7.95 -0.30
CA GLU A 178 -2.96 8.47 -0.23
C GLU A 178 -2.98 9.97 0.01
N TYR A 179 -2.14 10.47 0.91
CA TYR A 179 -2.06 11.90 1.18
C TYR A 179 -1.58 12.68 -0.06
N TYR A 180 -0.57 12.16 -0.77
CA TYR A 180 -0.09 12.78 -2.00
C TYR A 180 -1.12 12.73 -3.12
N ARG A 181 -1.90 11.65 -3.22
CA ARG A 181 -3.02 11.56 -4.17
C ARG A 181 -4.01 12.70 -3.98
N ASP A 182 -4.35 13.03 -2.74
CA ASP A 182 -5.42 13.97 -2.42
C ASP A 182 -4.94 15.43 -2.34
N ASN A 183 -3.68 15.66 -1.92
CA ASN A 183 -3.14 17.00 -1.65
C ASN A 183 -2.03 17.42 -2.62
N HIS A 184 -1.46 16.48 -3.38
CA HIS A 184 -0.28 16.69 -4.23
C HIS A 184 0.95 17.25 -3.48
N VAL A 185 1.02 17.02 -2.16
CA VAL A 185 2.11 17.40 -1.27
C VAL A 185 2.55 16.17 -0.49
N LEU A 186 3.85 16.04 -0.23
CA LEU A 186 4.41 14.95 0.56
C LEU A 186 4.09 15.15 2.04
N LEU A 187 3.61 14.12 2.74
CA LEU A 187 3.20 14.22 4.14
C LEU A 187 4.41 14.25 5.08
N GLY A 188 5.45 13.47 4.78
CA GLY A 188 6.72 13.52 5.51
C GLY A 188 6.72 12.80 6.87
N LYS A 189 5.75 11.92 7.12
CA LYS A 189 5.78 10.97 8.24
C LYS A 189 6.76 9.84 7.98
N HIS A 190 6.82 9.34 6.75
CA HIS A 190 7.71 8.24 6.40
C HIS A 190 9.18 8.70 6.44
N PRO A 191 10.10 7.97 7.12
CA PRO A 191 11.49 8.40 7.28
C PRO A 191 12.18 8.78 5.97
N ARG A 192 11.97 8.00 4.90
CA ARG A 192 12.50 8.29 3.55
C ARG A 192 12.01 9.62 2.97
N ILE A 193 10.72 9.96 3.13
CA ILE A 193 10.19 11.25 2.65
C ILE A 193 10.70 12.39 3.53
N ALA A 194 10.75 12.20 4.86
CA ALA A 194 11.29 13.21 5.75
C ALA A 194 12.73 13.59 5.37
N VAL A 195 13.57 12.61 5.02
CA VAL A 195 14.94 12.84 4.53
C VAL A 195 14.95 13.56 3.17
N SER A 196 14.05 13.19 2.24
CA SER A 196 13.92 13.86 0.94
C SER A 196 13.52 15.33 1.11
N LEU A 197 12.47 15.60 1.89
CA LEU A 197 11.99 16.96 2.17
C LEU A 197 13.07 17.80 2.85
N ALA A 198 13.80 17.24 3.82
CA ALA A 198 14.91 17.93 4.45
C ALA A 198 16.05 18.26 3.47
N SER A 199 16.29 17.38 2.49
CA SER A 199 17.30 17.59 1.44
C SER A 199 16.84 18.64 0.42
N ASP A 200 15.58 18.61 0.00
CA ASP A 200 14.98 19.58 -0.92
C ASP A 200 14.88 20.98 -0.29
N GLU A 201 14.50 21.07 0.98
CA GLU A 201 14.54 22.32 1.74
C GLU A 201 15.94 22.94 1.78
N LEU A 202 16.96 22.09 1.84
CA LEU A 202 18.35 22.52 1.88
C LEU A 202 18.87 22.91 0.49
N SER A 203 18.46 22.18 -0.55
CA SER A 203 18.77 22.49 -1.95
C SER A 203 18.18 23.83 -2.37
N ASN A 204 16.94 24.13 -1.97
CA ASN A 204 16.27 25.41 -2.24
C ASN A 204 16.87 26.60 -1.49
N LYS A 205 17.73 26.37 -0.49
CA LYS A 205 18.42 27.43 0.26
C LYS A 205 19.70 27.87 -0.44
N SER A 206 19.97 29.16 -0.35
CA SER A 206 21.21 29.75 -0.86
C SER A 206 22.44 29.18 -0.13
N ASP A 207 23.62 29.23 -0.77
CA ASP A 207 24.87 28.72 -0.18
C ASP A 207 25.16 29.31 1.21
N LEU A 208 24.82 30.58 1.40
CA LEU A 208 24.97 31.29 2.66
C LEU A 208 24.06 30.69 3.75
N GLU A 209 22.82 30.34 3.39
CA GLU A 209 21.84 29.74 4.30
C GLU A 209 22.21 28.30 4.66
N VAL A 210 22.65 27.48 3.71
CA VAL A 210 23.13 26.11 3.97
C VAL A 210 24.37 26.16 4.89
N MET A 211 25.28 27.10 4.66
CA MET A 211 26.45 27.29 5.53
C MET A 211 26.05 27.75 6.94
N ASN A 212 25.05 28.61 7.07
CA ASN A 212 24.51 29.04 8.36
C ASN A 212 23.80 27.90 9.10
N ILE A 213 23.06 27.04 8.39
CA ILE A 213 22.46 25.82 8.96
C ILE A 213 23.54 24.88 9.48
N ARG A 214 24.60 24.62 8.69
CA ARG A 214 25.74 23.81 9.14
C ARG A 214 26.35 24.36 10.43
N LYS A 215 26.59 25.68 10.47
CA LYS A 215 27.20 26.35 11.63
C LYS A 215 26.29 26.28 12.86
N ASN A 216 24.99 26.48 12.69
CA ASN A 216 24.01 26.40 13.76
C ASN A 216 23.86 24.96 14.28
N ALA A 217 23.72 23.99 13.39
CA ALA A 217 23.66 22.58 13.73
C ALA A 217 24.90 22.12 14.50
N ALA A 218 26.11 22.49 14.03
CA ALA A 218 27.35 22.20 14.75
C ALA A 218 27.38 22.78 16.17
N SER A 219 26.93 24.04 16.33
CA SER A 219 26.84 24.67 17.65
C SER A 219 25.85 23.94 18.57
N ASN A 220 24.69 23.52 18.06
CA ASN A 220 23.70 22.80 18.86
C ASN A 220 24.15 21.38 19.20
N VAL A 221 24.82 20.66 18.29
CA VAL A 221 25.43 19.36 18.62
C VAL A 221 26.39 19.51 19.80
N SER A 222 27.29 20.49 19.77
CA SER A 222 28.21 20.73 20.90
C SER A 222 27.48 21.08 22.21
N LYS A 223 26.42 21.90 22.14
CA LYS A 223 25.62 22.25 23.32
C LYS A 223 24.92 21.04 23.93
N TRP A 224 24.27 20.22 23.10
CA TRP A 224 23.53 19.05 23.57
C TRP A 224 24.45 17.90 23.99
N LYS A 225 25.60 17.70 23.34
CA LYS A 225 26.64 16.75 23.80
C LYS A 225 27.17 17.15 25.19
N LYS A 226 27.47 18.43 25.42
CA LYS A 226 27.86 18.92 26.74
C LYS A 226 26.75 18.77 27.78
N LYS A 227 25.49 18.97 27.38
CA LYS A 227 24.33 18.74 28.26
C LYS A 227 24.17 17.25 28.62
N LEU A 228 24.44 16.35 27.67
CA LEU A 228 24.42 14.90 27.86
C LEU A 228 25.45 14.42 28.90
N GLU A 229 26.60 15.11 29.01
CA GLU A 229 27.63 14.82 30.03
C GLU A 229 27.19 15.25 31.45
N THR A 230 26.29 16.21 31.56
CA THR A 230 25.85 16.79 32.85
C THR A 230 24.49 16.28 33.34
N VAL A 231 23.74 15.57 32.50
CA VAL A 231 22.38 15.10 32.82
C VAL A 231 22.45 13.69 33.40
N GLU A 232 21.95 13.53 34.62
CA GLU A 232 21.86 12.23 35.32
C GLU A 232 20.50 11.54 35.16
N GLY A 233 19.45 12.27 34.76
CA GLY A 233 18.10 11.73 34.57
C GLY A 233 17.94 10.96 33.25
N GLU A 234 17.43 9.72 33.31
CA GLU A 234 17.29 8.83 32.16
C GLU A 234 16.39 9.41 31.04
N GLU A 235 15.27 10.04 31.41
CA GLU A 235 14.34 10.67 30.46
C GLU A 235 14.94 11.94 29.81
N GLU A 236 15.66 12.75 30.59
CA GLU A 236 16.32 13.95 30.08
C GLU A 236 17.53 13.61 29.20
N ARG A 237 18.23 12.52 29.53
CA ARG A 237 19.33 11.98 28.74
C ARG A 237 18.83 11.45 27.39
N ALA A 238 17.69 10.76 27.38
CA ALA A 238 17.03 10.34 26.14
C ALA A 238 16.64 11.52 25.27
N LYS A 239 16.07 12.59 25.85
CA LYS A 239 15.75 13.84 25.13
C LYS A 239 17.00 14.53 24.58
N ALA A 240 18.07 14.57 25.37
CA ALA A 240 19.34 15.16 24.93
C ALA A 240 19.98 14.34 23.80
N LEU A 241 19.93 13.00 23.86
CA LEU A 241 20.43 12.12 22.83
C LEU A 241 19.65 12.27 21.52
N ALA A 242 18.32 12.24 21.58
CA ALA A 242 17.48 12.47 20.40
C ALA A 242 17.72 13.87 19.78
N ALA A 243 17.99 14.88 20.60
CA ALA A 243 18.37 16.20 20.13
C ALA A 243 19.74 16.18 19.43
N VAL A 244 20.74 15.48 19.99
CA VAL A 244 22.05 15.29 19.34
C VAL A 244 21.88 14.62 17.98
N ASP A 245 21.16 13.50 17.90
CA ASP A 245 20.95 12.76 16.65
C ASP A 245 20.26 13.63 15.59
N LYS A 246 19.24 14.40 15.99
CA LYS A 246 18.57 15.35 15.09
C LYS A 246 19.53 16.40 14.52
N TRP A 247 20.34 17.03 15.37
CA TRP A 247 21.27 18.08 14.92
C TRP A 247 22.48 17.52 14.17
N GLU A 248 22.91 16.31 14.48
CA GLU A 248 24.00 15.61 13.81
C GLU A 248 23.58 15.18 12.39
N SER A 249 22.35 14.68 12.24
CA SER A 249 21.73 14.43 10.93
C SER A 249 21.60 15.70 10.09
N MET A 250 21.10 16.80 10.67
CA MET A 250 21.04 18.10 9.97
C MET A 250 22.42 18.63 9.56
N LYS A 251 23.44 18.49 10.41
CA LYS A 251 24.82 18.89 10.09
C LYS A 251 25.36 18.07 8.91
N SER A 252 25.18 16.75 8.95
CA SER A 252 25.64 15.83 7.92
C SER A 252 24.97 16.12 6.57
N ALA A 253 23.65 16.33 6.56
CA ALA A 253 22.91 16.74 5.36
C ALA A 253 23.44 18.06 4.78
N ALA A 254 23.69 19.07 5.64
CA ALA A 254 24.27 20.35 5.24
C ALA A 254 25.68 20.23 4.66
N GLU A 255 26.52 19.34 5.22
CA GLU A 255 27.86 19.08 4.71
C GLU A 255 27.84 18.38 3.36
N LYS A 256 26.97 17.38 3.20
CA LYS A 256 26.82 16.64 1.94
C LYS A 256 26.33 17.54 0.80
N GLU A 257 25.38 18.43 1.08
CA GLU A 257 24.88 19.41 0.10
C GLU A 257 25.96 20.42 -0.31
N LEU A 258 26.73 20.96 0.64
CA LEU A 258 27.85 21.85 0.33
C LEU A 258 28.95 21.13 -0.47
N GLU A 259 29.16 19.84 -0.24
CA GLU A 259 30.13 19.05 -1.00
C GLU A 259 29.64 18.75 -2.41
N ASN A 260 28.35 18.47 -2.59
CA ASN A 260 27.73 18.32 -3.92
C ASN A 260 27.86 19.61 -4.74
N ARG A 261 27.64 20.77 -4.13
CA ARG A 261 27.79 22.09 -4.79
C ARG A 261 29.23 22.46 -5.16
N LYS A 262 30.23 21.83 -4.53
CA LYS A 262 31.65 22.00 -4.90
C LYS A 262 32.09 21.10 -6.04
N LYS A 263 31.33 20.03 -6.32
CA LYS A 263 31.61 19.04 -7.36
C LYS A 263 30.91 19.35 -8.68
N ASN A 264 29.84 20.15 -8.65
CA ASN A 264 29.20 20.77 -9.81
C ASN A 264 29.79 22.16 -10.10
#